data_AF-A0A4Z0PQM2-F1
#
_entry.id   AF-A0A4Z0PQM2-F1
#
_cell.length_a   1.000
_cell.length_b   1.000
_cell.length_c   1.000
_cell.angle_alpha   90.00
_cell.angle_beta   90.00
_cell.angle_gamma   90.00
#
_symmetry.space_group_name_H-M   'P 1'
#
loop_
_entity.id
_entity.type
_entity.pdbx_description
1 polymer ?
#
loop_
_entity_poly.entity_id
_entity_poly.type
_entity_poly.pdbx_seq_one_letter_code
_entity_poly.pdbx_strand_id
1 'polypeptide(L)'
;MGIGFLFLVFHEGERVVGEFPVPHHPGLTFTVYQDQEFDSSTGVYYDLRQGNRVLSEKHILTGTLDYEDAQDYTAHAADSLVYLSYVKPHQVVAIYDLHTKYGFPRSSPSDTMDLFRRGAALLNRLKRHNPRIIGARRLSD
;
A
#
# COMPACT_ATOMS: atom_id res chain seq x y z
N MET A 1 -8.93 19.16 -30.92
CA MET A 1 -7.99 19.03 -29.78
C MET A 1 -8.72 18.29 -28.69
N GLY A 2 -8.35 17.03 -28.45
CA GLY A 2 -9.05 16.17 -27.48
C GLY A 2 -8.56 16.46 -26.08
N ILE A 3 -9.45 16.94 -25.22
CA ILE A 3 -9.22 17.02 -23.78
C ILE A 3 -9.36 15.57 -23.27
N GLY A 4 -8.23 14.94 -22.98
CA GLY A 4 -8.21 13.63 -22.34
C GLY A 4 -8.80 13.77 -20.95
N PHE A 5 -10.01 13.28 -20.77
CA PHE A 5 -10.59 13.07 -19.45
C PHE A 5 -9.73 12.02 -18.73
N LEU A 6 -8.92 12.49 -17.79
CA LEU A 6 -8.32 11.63 -16.79
C LEU A 6 -9.48 11.20 -15.87
N PHE A 7 -10.01 9.99 -16.08
CA PHE A 7 -10.89 9.33 -15.13
C PHE A 7 -10.07 9.04 -13.87
N LEU A 8 -10.00 9.99 -12.95
CA LEU A 8 -9.88 9.68 -11.53
C LEU A 8 -11.20 9.03 -11.16
N VAL A 9 -11.23 7.69 -11.22
CA VAL A 9 -12.31 6.91 -10.65
C VAL A 9 -12.22 7.08 -9.13
N PHE A 10 -12.78 8.18 -8.61
CA PHE A 10 -13.27 8.19 -7.25
C PHE A 10 -14.50 7.28 -7.27
N HIS A 11 -14.42 6.10 -6.64
CA HIS A 11 -15.65 5.40 -6.28
C HIS A 11 -16.33 6.29 -5.22
N GLU A 12 -17.53 6.80 -5.53
CA GLU A 12 -18.39 7.41 -4.52
C GLU A 12 -18.48 6.42 -3.34
N GLY A 13 -18.02 6.82 -2.15
CA GLY A 13 -18.03 5.96 -0.96
C GLY A 13 -16.67 5.64 -0.33
N GLU A 14 -15.55 6.27 -0.70
CA GLU A 14 -14.25 6.03 -0.07
C GLU A 14 -13.78 7.24 0.77
N ARG A 15 -13.15 6.99 1.93
CA ARG A 15 -12.46 8.03 2.72
C ARG A 15 -10.95 7.89 2.64
N VAL A 16 -10.24 9.01 2.72
CA VAL A 16 -8.79 9.01 2.96
C VAL A 16 -8.55 8.75 4.44
N VAL A 17 -7.81 7.68 4.76
CA VAL A 17 -7.36 7.39 6.13
C VAL A 17 -6.19 8.29 6.48
N GLY A 18 -5.19 8.39 5.59
CA GLY A 18 -4.04 9.25 5.78
C GLY A 18 -3.07 9.27 4.61
N GLU A 19 -2.13 10.22 4.68
CA GLU A 19 -1.02 10.38 3.75
C GLU A 19 0.30 10.25 4.50
N PHE A 20 1.13 9.30 4.09
CA PHE A 20 2.33 8.89 4.79
C PHE A 20 3.56 9.19 3.94
N PRO A 21 4.27 10.30 4.21
CA PRO A 21 5.45 10.68 3.45
C PRO A 21 6.57 9.68 3.68
N VAL A 22 7.25 9.29 2.61
CA VAL A 22 8.35 8.33 2.67
C VAL A 22 9.65 9.05 3.10
N PRO A 23 10.33 8.59 4.16
CA PRO A 23 11.59 9.19 4.61
C PRO A 23 12.63 9.25 3.49
N HIS A 24 13.36 10.37 3.41
CA HIS A 24 14.43 10.59 2.43
C HIS A 24 14.02 10.56 0.94
N HIS A 25 12.72 10.50 0.63
CA HIS A 25 12.18 10.58 -0.73
C HIS A 25 11.17 11.74 -0.82
N PRO A 26 11.62 12.99 -1.04
CA PRO A 26 10.74 14.16 -1.06
C PRO A 26 9.62 14.02 -2.09
N GLY A 27 8.38 14.28 -1.66
CA GLY A 27 7.19 14.20 -2.50
C GLY A 27 6.70 12.78 -2.78
N LEU A 28 7.37 11.73 -2.27
CA LEU A 28 6.88 10.36 -2.33
C LEU A 28 5.99 10.07 -1.11
N THR A 29 4.76 9.64 -1.34
CA THR A 29 3.74 9.47 -0.30
C THR A 29 2.93 8.21 -0.55
N PHE A 30 2.72 7.41 0.50
CA PHE A 30 1.66 6.40 0.51
C PHE A 30 0.35 7.05 0.93
N THR A 31 -0.72 6.90 0.14
CA THR A 31 -2.05 7.33 0.56
C THR A 31 -2.91 6.11 0.84
N VAL A 32 -3.50 6.05 2.04
CA VAL A 32 -4.38 4.94 2.45
C VAL A 32 -5.83 5.39 2.38
N TYR A 33 -6.67 4.51 1.83
CA TYR A 33 -8.10 4.71 1.65
C TYR A 33 -8.87 3.60 2.32
N GLN A 34 -10.11 3.90 2.71
CA GLN A 34 -11.04 2.91 3.21
C GLN A 34 -12.44 3.13 2.62
N ASP A 35 -13.10 2.04 2.21
CA ASP A 35 -14.51 2.06 1.83
C ASP A 35 -15.39 2.48 3.01
N GLN A 36 -16.47 3.22 2.75
CA GLN A 36 -17.44 3.67 3.75
C GLN A 36 -18.67 2.75 3.84
N GLU A 37 -18.83 1.75 2.96
CA GLU A 37 -20.00 0.86 2.94
C GLU A 37 -19.96 -0.24 4.03
N PHE A 38 -21.12 -0.45 4.66
CA PHE A 38 -21.27 -1.03 6.00
C PHE A 38 -21.84 -2.47 6.02
N ASP A 39 -21.64 -3.25 4.95
CA ASP A 39 -22.42 -4.49 4.79
C ASP A 39 -21.73 -5.76 5.32
N SER A 40 -20.40 -5.77 5.55
CA SER A 40 -19.69 -6.85 6.31
C SER A 40 -18.17 -6.80 6.24
N SER A 41 -17.57 -6.03 5.32
CA SER A 41 -16.12 -5.79 5.28
C SER A 41 -15.85 -4.53 4.48
N THR A 42 -15.16 -3.55 5.09
CA THR A 42 -14.68 -2.36 4.39
C THR A 42 -13.32 -2.67 3.74
N GLY A 43 -13.18 -2.38 2.46
CA GLY A 43 -11.89 -2.51 1.79
C GLY A 43 -10.93 -1.41 2.26
N VAL A 44 -9.70 -1.79 2.59
CA VAL A 44 -8.59 -0.86 2.83
C VAL A 44 -7.66 -0.95 1.63
N TYR A 45 -7.30 0.20 1.10
CA TYR A 45 -6.48 0.30 -0.09
C TYR A 45 -5.32 1.25 0.12
N TYR A 46 -4.31 1.15 -0.72
CA TYR A 46 -3.26 2.14 -0.82
C TYR A 46 -2.97 2.51 -2.26
N ASP A 47 -2.46 3.71 -2.48
CA ASP A 47 -1.67 4.04 -3.66
C ASP A 47 -0.32 4.65 -3.24
N LEU A 48 0.61 4.72 -4.19
CA LEU A 48 1.91 5.38 -4.00
C LEU A 48 2.02 6.53 -5.01
N ARG A 49 2.34 7.72 -4.53
CA ARG A 49 2.36 8.95 -5.33
C ARG A 49 3.68 9.68 -5.24
N GLN A 50 4.12 10.27 -6.33
CA GLN A 50 5.22 11.23 -6.40
C GLN A 50 4.66 12.59 -6.81
N GLY A 51 4.39 13.45 -5.83
CA GLY A 51 3.58 14.66 -6.03
C GLY A 51 2.19 14.29 -6.56
N ASN A 52 1.78 14.88 -7.69
CA ASN A 52 0.48 14.61 -8.31
C ASN A 52 0.46 13.34 -9.18
N ARG A 53 1.57 12.61 -9.28
CA ARG A 53 1.69 11.43 -10.15
C ARG A 53 1.53 10.15 -9.36
N VAL A 54 0.55 9.33 -9.73
CA VAL A 54 0.41 7.95 -9.21
C VAL A 54 1.50 7.06 -9.79
N LEU A 55 2.30 6.42 -8.93
CA LEU A 55 3.36 5.46 -9.27
C LEU A 55 2.89 4.00 -9.17
N SER A 56 1.96 3.74 -8.24
CA SER A 56 1.28 2.46 -8.09
C SER A 56 -0.21 2.73 -8.07
N GLU A 57 -0.96 2.08 -8.96
CA GLU A 57 -2.42 2.13 -8.92
C GLU A 57 -2.94 1.61 -7.57
N LYS A 58 -4.19 1.96 -7.29
CA LYS A 58 -4.87 1.62 -6.04
C LYS A 58 -4.90 0.10 -5.84
N HIS A 59 -4.35 -0.35 -4.71
CA HIS A 59 -4.24 -1.77 -4.37
C HIS A 59 -4.91 -2.09 -3.05
N ILE A 60 -5.67 -3.18 -3.00
CA ILE A 60 -6.28 -3.68 -1.75
C ILE A 60 -5.15 -4.13 -0.81
N LEU A 61 -5.11 -3.56 0.39
CA LEU A 61 -4.31 -4.05 1.51
C LEU A 61 -5.04 -5.20 2.20
N THR A 62 -6.31 -5.01 2.54
CA THR A 62 -7.14 -5.96 3.28
C THR A 62 -8.62 -5.58 3.21
N GLY A 63 -9.49 -6.42 3.77
CA GLY A 63 -10.78 -5.99 4.31
C GLY A 63 -10.72 -5.90 5.84
N THR A 64 -11.44 -4.95 6.43
CA THR A 64 -11.56 -4.77 7.89
C THR A 64 -13.01 -4.54 8.30
N LEU A 65 -13.35 -4.88 9.54
CA LEU A 65 -14.67 -4.62 10.13
C LEU A 65 -14.76 -3.23 10.75
N ASP A 66 -13.61 -2.65 11.10
CA ASP A 66 -13.49 -1.40 11.85
C ASP A 66 -12.89 -0.28 11.00
N TYR A 67 -13.12 0.97 11.40
CA TYR A 67 -12.47 2.11 10.76
C TYR A 67 -10.97 2.14 11.08
N GLU A 68 -10.15 2.30 10.05
CA GLU A 68 -8.69 2.41 10.20
C GLU A 68 -8.26 3.77 10.76
N ASP A 69 -7.30 3.76 11.68
CA ASP A 69 -6.73 4.98 12.25
C ASP A 69 -5.39 5.33 11.60
N ALA A 70 -5.23 6.61 11.22
CA ALA A 70 -4.01 7.09 10.57
C ALA A 70 -2.74 6.86 11.43
N GLN A 71 -2.87 6.84 12.75
CA GLN A 71 -1.76 6.68 13.69
C GLN A 71 -1.14 5.28 13.65
N ASP A 72 -1.87 4.28 13.15
CA ASP A 72 -1.37 2.92 13.03
C ASP A 72 -0.43 2.73 11.85
N TYR A 73 -0.44 3.67 10.90
CA TYR A 73 0.32 3.57 9.68
C TYR A 73 1.61 4.38 9.76
N THR A 74 2.69 3.84 9.18
CA THR A 74 3.94 4.58 9.03
C THR A 74 4.66 4.15 7.77
N ALA A 75 5.11 5.13 6.98
CA ALA A 75 5.91 4.89 5.79
C ALA A 75 7.41 4.85 6.12
N HIS A 76 8.13 3.96 5.45
CA HIS A 76 9.55 3.70 5.68
C HIS A 76 10.29 3.52 4.36
N ALA A 77 11.62 3.61 4.42
CA ALA A 77 12.50 3.34 3.30
C ALA A 77 13.66 2.43 3.73
N ALA A 78 14.08 1.54 2.83
CA ALA A 78 15.25 0.69 2.97
C ALA A 78 15.84 0.39 1.58
N ASP A 79 17.01 0.97 1.27
CA ASP A 79 17.64 0.87 -0.06
C ASP A 79 16.69 1.37 -1.17
N SER A 80 16.38 0.56 -2.19
CA SER A 80 15.41 0.92 -3.24
C SER A 80 13.95 0.64 -2.85
N LEU A 81 13.71 0.09 -1.66
CA LEU A 81 12.40 -0.35 -1.20
C LEU A 81 11.77 0.72 -0.32
N VAL A 82 10.52 1.03 -0.59
CA VAL A 82 9.66 1.83 0.28
C VAL A 82 8.52 0.96 0.77
N TYR A 83 8.12 1.10 2.01
CA TYR A 83 7.12 0.19 2.59
C TYR A 83 6.26 0.89 3.64
N LEU A 84 5.05 0.37 3.80
CA LEU A 84 4.08 0.83 4.77
C LEU A 84 3.97 -0.22 5.87
N SER A 85 4.08 0.21 7.12
CA SER A 85 3.82 -0.62 8.29
C SER A 85 2.46 -0.31 8.91
N TYR A 86 1.93 -1.25 9.69
CA TYR A 86 0.66 -1.12 10.40
C TYR A 86 0.77 -1.59 11.87
N VAL A 87 0.34 -0.76 12.82
CA VAL A 87 0.35 -0.89 14.30
C VAL A 87 1.75 -1.05 14.90
N LYS A 88 2.59 -1.89 14.31
CA LYS A 88 3.98 -2.13 14.70
C LYS A 88 4.91 -1.76 13.53
N PRO A 89 6.05 -1.11 13.80
CA PRO A 89 6.99 -0.67 12.76
C PRO A 89 7.60 -1.81 11.95
N HIS A 90 7.47 -3.06 12.41
CA HIS A 90 7.99 -4.24 11.72
C HIS A 90 6.92 -5.05 10.99
N GLN A 91 5.64 -4.70 11.15
CA GLN A 91 4.52 -5.36 10.49
C GLN A 91 4.23 -4.65 9.17
N VAL A 92 4.69 -5.23 8.08
CA VAL A 92 4.67 -4.62 6.75
C VAL A 92 3.41 -5.04 6.00
N VAL A 93 2.67 -4.06 5.48
CA VAL A 93 1.39 -4.24 4.78
C VAL A 93 1.48 -3.92 3.29
N ALA A 94 2.42 -3.06 2.90
CA ALA A 94 2.74 -2.79 1.51
C ALA A 94 4.23 -2.56 1.32
N ILE A 95 4.76 -2.98 0.17
CA ILE A 95 6.15 -2.81 -0.24
C ILE A 95 6.14 -2.39 -1.71
N TYR A 96 6.97 -1.40 -2.06
CA TYR A 96 7.20 -0.99 -3.43
C TYR A 96 8.69 -0.87 -3.69
N ASP A 97 9.17 -1.45 -4.79
CA ASP A 97 10.55 -1.31 -5.23
C ASP A 97 10.65 -0.22 -6.31
N LEU A 98 11.32 0.89 -5.97
CA LEU A 98 11.49 2.05 -6.84
C LEU A 98 12.27 1.71 -8.12
N HIS A 99 13.14 0.68 -8.08
CA HIS A 99 13.94 0.31 -9.25
C HIS A 99 13.14 -0.52 -10.25
N THR A 100 12.49 -1.59 -9.77
CA THR A 100 11.70 -2.48 -10.63
C THR A 100 10.28 -1.98 -10.90
N LYS A 101 9.85 -0.93 -10.18
CA LYS A 101 8.49 -0.36 -10.21
C LYS A 101 7.42 -1.39 -9.86
N TYR A 102 7.78 -2.34 -9.01
CA TYR A 102 6.92 -3.43 -8.60
C TYR A 102 6.47 -3.22 -7.15
N GLY A 103 5.16 -3.26 -6.93
CA GLY A 103 4.52 -3.20 -5.62
C GLY A 103 3.92 -4.54 -5.19
N PHE A 104 3.75 -4.72 -3.89
CA PHE A 104 3.04 -5.83 -3.26
C PHE A 104 2.36 -5.37 -1.96
N PRO A 105 1.12 -5.78 -1.65
CA PRO A 105 0.24 -6.61 -2.48
C PRO A 105 -0.23 -5.86 -3.73
N ARG A 106 -0.61 -6.62 -4.77
CA ARG A 106 -1.35 -6.11 -5.93
C ARG A 106 -2.72 -6.74 -5.88
N SER A 107 -3.79 -5.95 -6.00
CA SER A 107 -5.12 -6.51 -6.24
C SER A 107 -5.28 -6.74 -7.74
N SER A 108 -5.08 -7.99 -8.17
CA SER A 108 -5.50 -8.42 -9.51
C SER A 108 -6.26 -9.74 -9.42
N PRO A 109 -7.44 -9.86 -10.03
CA PRO A 109 -8.21 -11.11 -10.03
C PRO A 109 -7.48 -12.27 -10.74
N SER A 110 -6.35 -12.02 -11.41
CA SER A 110 -5.48 -13.03 -12.03
C SER A 110 -4.22 -13.32 -11.20
N ASP A 111 -4.32 -13.28 -9.87
CA ASP A 111 -3.17 -13.52 -9.00
C ASP A 111 -2.51 -14.88 -9.27
N THR A 112 -1.29 -14.85 -9.82
CA THR A 112 -0.50 -16.04 -10.16
C THR A 112 0.50 -16.37 -9.07
N MET A 113 0.93 -17.64 -9.00
CA MET A 113 2.04 -18.08 -8.12
C MET A 113 3.30 -17.22 -8.26
N ASP A 114 3.56 -16.65 -9.43
CA ASP A 114 4.71 -15.78 -9.65
C ASP A 114 4.60 -14.42 -8.96
N LEU A 115 3.40 -13.86 -8.79
CA LEU A 115 3.20 -12.63 -8.02
C LEU A 115 3.49 -12.86 -6.53
N PHE A 116 3.05 -13.99 -5.98
CA PHE A 116 3.38 -14.38 -4.61
C PHE A 116 4.88 -14.57 -4.43
N ARG A 117 5.57 -15.21 -5.39
CA ARG A 117 7.04 -15.36 -5.35
C ARG A 117 7.75 -14.00 -5.38
N ARG A 118 7.30 -13.06 -6.21
CA ARG A 118 7.87 -11.70 -6.27
C ARG A 118 7.63 -10.93 -4.98
N GLY A 119 6.42 -11.01 -4.40
CA GLY A 119 6.11 -10.43 -3.08
C GLY A 119 6.99 -11.01 -1.98
N ALA A 120 7.16 -12.33 -1.94
CA ALA A 120 8.06 -13.00 -0.99
C ALA A 120 9.53 -12.58 -1.19
N ALA A 121 9.97 -12.38 -2.43
CA ALA A 121 11.31 -11.88 -2.73
C ALA A 121 11.51 -10.45 -2.21
N LEU A 122 10.54 -9.55 -2.38
CA LEU A 122 10.58 -8.20 -1.81
C LEU A 122 10.65 -8.24 -0.27
N LEU A 123 9.80 -9.04 0.37
CA LEU A 123 9.80 -9.18 1.83
C LEU A 123 11.14 -9.74 2.34
N ASN A 124 11.71 -10.73 1.65
CA ASN A 124 13.02 -11.29 2.00
C ASN A 124 14.13 -10.26 1.83
N ARG A 125 14.09 -9.40 0.79
CA ARG A 125 15.03 -8.29 0.65
C ARG A 125 14.94 -7.34 1.84
N LEU A 126 13.74 -6.92 2.25
CA LEU A 126 13.55 -6.08 3.44
C LEU A 126 14.08 -6.75 4.72
N LYS A 127 13.82 -8.05 4.91
CA LYS A 127 14.32 -8.82 6.06
C LYS A 127 15.83 -8.84 6.18
N ARG A 128 16.58 -8.71 5.07
CA ARG A 128 18.04 -8.58 5.11
C ARG A 128 18.50 -7.26 5.73
N HIS A 129 17.69 -6.20 5.66
CA HIS A 129 17.95 -4.93 6.34
C HIS A 129 17.49 -4.95 7.79
N ASN A 130 16.35 -5.60 8.07
CA ASN A 130 15.83 -5.76 9.42
C ASN A 130 15.16 -7.14 9.60
N PRO A 131 15.80 -8.08 10.31
CA PRO A 131 15.26 -9.43 10.52
C PRO A 131 13.93 -9.49 11.29
N ARG A 132 13.53 -8.41 11.98
CA ARG A 132 12.27 -8.33 12.72
C ARG A 132 11.05 -8.10 11.81
N ILE A 133 11.28 -7.75 10.53
CA ILE A 133 10.22 -7.51 9.57
C ILE A 133 9.38 -8.76 9.35
N ILE A 134 8.06 -8.61 9.46
CA ILE A 134 7.05 -9.63 9.18
C ILE A 134 6.04 -9.06 8.18
N GLY A 135 5.61 -9.87 7.21
CA GLY A 135 4.51 -9.50 6.32
C GLY A 135 3.18 -9.74 7.02
N ALA A 136 2.26 -8.78 6.96
CA ALA A 136 0.93 -8.96 7.52
C ALA A 136 0.18 -10.09 6.80
N ARG A 137 -0.42 -11.00 7.56
CA ARG A 137 -1.33 -12.04 7.02
C ARG A 137 -2.78 -11.54 6.97
N ARG A 138 -3.18 -10.68 7.92
CA ARG A 138 -4.44 -9.92 8.06
C ARG A 138 -4.19 -8.73 8.99
N LEU A 139 -4.95 -7.63 8.87
CA LEU A 139 -4.84 -6.47 9.78
C LEU A 139 -5.70 -6.59 11.06
N SER A 140 -6.56 -7.61 11.14
CA SER A 140 -7.62 -7.74 12.15
C SER A 140 -7.58 -9.07 12.91
N ASP A 141 -6.46 -9.36 13.59
CA ASP A 141 -6.39 -10.38 14.66
C ASP A 141 -6.20 -9.72 16.04
#